data_AF-E1ZQF5-F1
#
_entry.id   AF-E1ZQF5-F1
#
_cell.length_a   1.000
_cell.length_b   1.000
_cell.length_c   1.000
_cell.angle_alpha   90.00
_cell.angle_beta   90.00
_cell.angle_gamma   90.00
#
_symmetry.space_group_name_H-M   'P 1'
#
loop_
_entity.id
_entity.type
_entity.pdbx_description
1 polymer ?
#
loop_
_entity_poly.entity_id
_entity_poly.type
_entity_poly.pdbx_seq_one_letter_code
_entity_poly.pdbx_strand_id
1 'polypeptide(L)'
;MDIRVAWQACPWPNSTQLQAGPSGLLLQVVFDLDYTLWPFWCEMFTAAQTPWLYPHVPAILEGLQARRIPLAVASRTPTPHVANAFINKLDIRHRFCRQAQPSRTCLLRASSQPGSCSCSCPHLPNIQCDTGLPFTDMLFFDDEHGNIKRVGRLGVVSILVDTSTGVCLQSLERGLQAFADAKQAALP
;
A
#
# COMPACT_ATOMS: atom_id res chain seq x y z
N MET A 1 15.00 6.35 16.86
CA MET A 1 15.76 6.03 15.64
C MET A 1 15.11 6.77 14.48
N ASP A 2 15.87 7.61 13.80
CA ASP A 2 15.41 8.50 12.74
C ASP A 2 15.30 7.70 11.41
N ILE A 3 14.19 7.86 10.69
CA ILE A 3 13.96 7.26 9.35
C ILE A 3 15.06 7.62 8.35
N ARG A 4 15.81 8.70 8.61
CA ARG A 4 17.01 9.08 7.85
C ARG A 4 18.17 8.09 8.03
N VAL A 5 18.30 7.46 9.20
CA VAL A 5 19.41 6.56 9.54
C VAL A 5 19.23 5.18 8.91
N ALA A 6 18.00 4.68 8.88
CA ALA A 6 17.65 3.43 8.17
C ALA A 6 18.01 3.48 6.68
N TRP A 7 17.81 4.64 6.05
CA TRP A 7 18.09 4.84 4.62
C TRP A 7 19.56 5.07 4.29
N GLN A 8 20.39 5.50 5.25
CA GLN A 8 21.84 5.73 5.02
C GLN A 8 22.64 4.42 4.91
N ALA A 9 22.08 3.30 5.37
CA ALA A 9 22.73 2.00 5.34
C ALA A 9 22.44 1.18 4.05
N CYS A 10 21.53 1.65 3.18
CA CYS A 10 21.18 0.96 1.94
C CYS A 10 22.08 1.40 0.77
N PRO A 11 22.65 0.47 -0.02
CA PRO A 11 23.52 0.77 -1.15
C PRO A 11 22.68 1.18 -2.38
N TRP A 12 22.07 2.36 -2.36
CA TRP A 12 21.54 3.02 -3.56
C TRP A 12 22.13 4.44 -3.68
N PRO A 13 22.36 4.93 -4.92
CA PRO A 13 23.07 6.18 -5.14
C PRO A 13 22.26 7.40 -4.70
N ASN A 14 22.97 8.45 -4.32
CA ASN A 14 22.50 9.71 -3.74
C ASN A 14 21.11 10.19 -4.20
N SER A 15 20.34 10.65 -3.22
CA SER A 15 18.97 11.26 -3.17
C SER A 15 18.35 12.01 -4.36
N THR A 16 19.02 12.16 -5.50
CA THR A 16 18.60 12.97 -6.64
C THR A 16 17.89 12.18 -7.75
N GLN A 17 17.85 10.83 -7.66
CA GLN A 17 17.34 9.97 -8.75
C GLN A 17 15.92 9.41 -8.57
N LEU A 18 15.18 9.81 -7.53
CA LEU A 18 13.74 9.53 -7.42
C LEU A 18 12.89 10.64 -8.08
N GLN A 19 13.34 11.17 -9.22
CA GLN A 19 12.53 12.05 -10.06
C GLN A 19 11.83 11.26 -11.17
N ALA A 20 10.54 11.53 -11.32
CA ALA A 20 9.64 10.84 -12.22
C ALA A 20 9.98 11.10 -13.71
N GLY A 21 10.15 9.99 -14.45
CA GLY A 21 10.25 9.90 -15.92
C GLY A 21 11.68 9.89 -16.48
N PRO A 22 11.93 9.45 -17.73
CA PRO A 22 11.38 8.33 -18.51
C PRO A 22 12.33 7.10 -18.49
N SER A 23 13.20 6.98 -17.48
CA SER A 23 13.96 5.75 -17.17
C SER A 23 14.18 5.56 -15.64
N GLY A 24 13.46 6.34 -14.82
CA GLY A 24 13.47 6.26 -13.36
C GLY A 24 12.45 5.24 -12.85
N LEU A 25 12.87 4.38 -11.93
CA LEU A 25 12.07 3.34 -11.30
C LEU A 25 10.73 3.91 -10.79
N LEU A 26 9.63 3.48 -11.41
CA LEU A 26 8.29 3.78 -10.91
C LEU A 26 8.01 2.81 -9.76
N LEU A 27 7.65 3.34 -8.60
CA LEU A 27 7.24 2.57 -7.43
C LEU A 27 5.90 3.10 -6.95
N GLN A 28 4.91 2.21 -6.85
CA GLN A 28 3.70 2.45 -6.09
C GLN A 28 3.63 1.50 -4.90
N VAL A 29 3.26 2.03 -3.73
CA VAL A 29 3.07 1.22 -2.53
C VAL A 29 1.58 1.02 -2.28
N VAL A 30 1.19 -0.24 -2.09
CA VAL A 30 -0.18 -0.67 -1.86
C VAL A 30 -0.25 -1.33 -0.48
N PHE A 31 -1.21 -0.91 0.35
CA PHE A 31 -1.42 -1.47 1.69
C PHE A 31 -2.78 -2.16 1.78
N ASP A 32 -2.88 -3.32 2.43
CA ASP A 32 -4.14 -3.73 3.05
C ASP A 32 -4.48 -2.81 4.26
N LEU A 33 -5.63 -3.00 4.89
CA LEU A 33 -6.12 -2.21 6.01
C LEU A 33 -6.04 -2.97 7.33
N ASP A 34 -6.84 -4.02 7.46
CA ASP A 34 -6.99 -4.78 8.70
C ASP A 34 -5.67 -5.50 9.00
N TYR A 35 -5.18 -5.41 10.24
CA TYR A 35 -3.88 -5.91 10.69
C TYR A 35 -2.64 -5.40 9.91
N THR A 36 -2.82 -4.45 9.00
CA THR A 36 -1.76 -3.83 8.21
C THR A 36 -1.54 -2.37 8.61
N LEU A 37 -2.60 -1.55 8.56
CA LEU A 37 -2.56 -0.16 9.03
C LEU A 37 -3.07 0.01 10.47
N TRP A 38 -4.01 -0.84 10.88
CA TRP A 38 -4.58 -0.83 12.23
C TRP A 38 -4.71 -2.26 12.81
N PRO A 39 -4.66 -2.45 14.14
CA PRO A 39 -4.56 -3.77 14.76
C PRO A 39 -5.91 -4.47 15.02
N PHE A 40 -6.82 -4.42 14.06
CA PHE A 40 -8.15 -5.02 14.20
C PHE A 40 -8.82 -5.23 12.85
N TRP A 41 -9.85 -6.08 12.81
CA TRP A 41 -10.79 -6.10 11.69
C TRP A 41 -11.82 -4.99 11.84
N CYS A 42 -11.88 -4.07 10.88
CA CYS A 42 -12.82 -2.95 10.90
C CYS A 42 -14.29 -3.39 10.89
N GLU A 43 -14.60 -4.59 10.41
CA GLU A 43 -15.97 -5.16 10.43
C GLU A 43 -16.53 -5.40 11.83
N MET A 44 -15.65 -5.49 12.84
CA MET A 44 -16.06 -5.65 14.24
C MET A 44 -16.48 -4.32 14.88
N PHE A 45 -16.47 -3.23 14.11
CA PHE A 45 -16.73 -1.88 14.59
C PHE A 45 -17.85 -1.21 13.79
N THR A 46 -18.36 -0.12 14.35
CA THR A 46 -19.27 0.80 13.68
C THR A 46 -18.54 2.05 13.21
N ALA A 47 -19.07 2.71 12.16
CA ALA A 47 -18.53 3.97 11.66
C ALA A 47 -18.50 5.10 12.72
N ALA A 48 -19.19 4.96 13.86
CA ALA A 48 -19.18 5.93 14.96
C ALA A 48 -17.92 5.83 15.83
N GLN A 49 -17.27 4.67 15.91
CA GLN A 49 -16.10 4.47 16.77
C GLN A 49 -14.85 5.18 16.25
N THR A 50 -13.92 5.47 17.16
CA THR A 50 -12.64 6.12 16.86
C THR A 50 -11.58 5.06 16.60
N PRO A 51 -11.08 4.93 15.36
CA PRO A 51 -10.00 4.00 15.04
C PRO A 51 -8.64 4.51 15.53
N TRP A 52 -7.64 3.64 15.54
CA TRP A 52 -6.24 3.99 15.76
C TRP A 52 -5.33 3.18 14.83
N LEU A 53 -4.14 3.70 14.56
CA LEU A 53 -3.14 3.08 13.68
C LEU A 53 -2.08 2.34 14.49
N TYR A 54 -1.31 1.46 13.83
CA TYR A 54 -0.04 1.01 14.39
C TYR A 54 0.93 2.18 14.58
N PRO A 55 1.81 2.15 15.60
CA PRO A 55 2.66 3.30 15.97
C PRO A 55 3.55 3.84 14.85
N HIS A 56 4.04 2.98 13.95
CA HIS A 56 4.95 3.38 12.87
C HIS A 56 4.24 3.85 11.59
N VAL A 57 2.96 3.53 11.42
CA VAL A 57 2.22 3.80 10.19
C VAL A 57 2.17 5.29 9.84
N PRO A 58 1.87 6.24 10.76
CA PRO A 58 1.85 7.66 10.43
C PRO A 58 3.18 8.16 9.83
N ALA A 59 4.31 7.80 10.45
CA ALA A 59 5.64 8.19 10.00
C ALA A 59 6.00 7.57 8.63
N ILE A 60 5.54 6.34 8.37
CA ILE A 60 5.74 5.66 7.09
C ILE A 60 4.94 6.35 5.97
N LEU A 61 3.66 6.63 6.19
CA LEU A 61 2.81 7.33 5.22
C LEU A 61 3.36 8.73 4.92
N GLU A 62 3.83 9.45 5.95
CA GLU A 62 4.52 10.73 5.80
C GLU A 62 5.80 10.62 4.98
N GLY A 63 6.67 9.65 5.31
CA GLY A 63 7.93 9.45 4.63
C GLY A 63 7.79 9.11 3.14
N LEU A 64 6.75 8.34 2.80
CA LEU A 64 6.43 7.97 1.41
C LEU A 64 5.81 9.15 0.64
N GLN A 65 4.89 9.89 1.26
CA GLN A 65 4.29 11.07 0.62
C GLN A 65 5.30 12.18 0.40
N ALA A 66 6.22 12.43 1.35
CA ALA A 66 7.29 13.42 1.21
C ALA A 66 8.21 13.12 0.01
N ARG A 67 8.35 11.84 -0.34
CA ARG A 67 9.10 11.36 -1.52
C ARG A 67 8.23 11.27 -2.79
N ARG A 68 6.97 11.69 -2.72
CA ARG A 68 5.98 11.66 -3.81
C ARG A 68 5.75 10.25 -4.36
N ILE A 69 5.91 9.22 -3.53
CA ILE A 69 5.61 7.84 -3.89
C ILE A 69 4.08 7.67 -3.87
N PRO A 70 3.45 7.25 -4.98
CA PRO A 70 2.02 6.96 -5.01
C PRO A 70 1.65 5.88 -4.00
N LEU A 71 0.60 6.15 -3.22
CA LEU A 71 0.06 5.22 -2.23
C LEU A 71 -1.34 4.75 -2.65
N ALA A 72 -1.64 3.49 -2.44
CA ALA A 72 -2.96 2.91 -2.62
C ALA A 72 -3.35 1.99 -1.46
N VAL A 73 -4.64 1.71 -1.32
CA VAL A 73 -5.18 0.73 -0.37
C VAL A 73 -5.93 -0.38 -1.11
N ALA A 74 -5.80 -1.62 -0.64
CA ALA A 74 -6.45 -2.77 -1.22
C ALA A 74 -6.94 -3.70 -0.10
N SER A 75 -8.20 -3.55 0.31
CA SER A 75 -8.79 -4.34 1.39
C SER A 75 -10.03 -5.10 0.96
N ARG A 76 -10.17 -6.32 1.48
CA ARG A 76 -11.27 -7.24 1.21
C ARG A 76 -12.39 -7.17 2.27
N THR A 77 -12.35 -6.19 3.16
CA THR A 77 -13.36 -6.03 4.21
C THR A 77 -14.79 -6.01 3.64
N PRO A 78 -15.74 -6.75 4.24
CA PRO A 78 -17.14 -6.69 3.84
C PRO A 78 -17.85 -5.41 4.31
N THR A 79 -17.16 -4.57 5.11
CA THR A 79 -17.70 -3.31 5.66
C THR A 79 -16.93 -2.07 5.15
N PRO A 80 -16.87 -1.84 3.83
CA PRO A 80 -16.10 -0.76 3.20
C PRO A 80 -16.56 0.64 3.63
N HIS A 81 -17.82 0.79 4.07
CA HIS A 81 -18.33 2.05 4.61
C HIS A 81 -17.69 2.39 5.97
N VAL A 82 -17.43 1.39 6.83
CA VAL A 82 -16.72 1.55 8.11
C VAL A 82 -15.25 1.88 7.86
N ALA A 83 -14.59 1.11 6.99
CA ALA A 83 -13.20 1.35 6.62
C ALA A 83 -13.00 2.76 6.03
N ASN A 84 -13.90 3.23 5.16
CA ASN A 84 -13.87 4.60 4.65
C ASN A 84 -14.07 5.66 5.75
N ALA A 85 -14.99 5.42 6.69
CA ALA A 85 -15.19 6.31 7.83
C ALA A 85 -13.93 6.39 8.69
N PHE A 86 -13.23 5.28 8.90
CA PHE A 86 -11.99 5.23 9.66
C PHE A 86 -10.85 5.97 8.96
N ILE A 87 -10.66 5.75 7.67
CA ILE A 87 -9.69 6.48 6.84
C ILE A 87 -9.91 8.00 6.93
N ASN A 88 -11.17 8.45 6.91
CA ASN A 88 -11.50 9.87 7.06
C ASN A 88 -11.18 10.39 8.47
N LYS A 89 -11.52 9.64 9.52
CA LYS A 89 -11.27 10.04 10.92
C LYS A 89 -9.79 10.09 11.28
N LEU A 90 -8.99 9.21 10.69
CA LEU A 90 -7.54 9.18 10.87
C LEU A 90 -6.82 10.25 10.04
N ASP A 91 -7.55 10.98 9.20
CA ASP A 91 -7.02 11.95 8.25
C ASP A 91 -5.86 11.38 7.39
N ILE A 92 -6.00 10.13 6.96
CA ILE A 92 -5.03 9.49 6.04
C ILE A 92 -5.51 9.52 4.60
N ARG A 93 -6.76 9.95 4.34
CA ARG A 93 -7.34 9.99 2.99
C ARG A 93 -6.51 10.79 1.99
N HIS A 94 -6.03 11.96 2.42
CA HIS A 94 -5.25 12.86 1.56
C HIS A 94 -3.88 12.28 1.18
N ARG A 95 -3.39 11.27 1.93
CA ARG A 95 -2.13 10.56 1.66
C ARG A 95 -2.23 9.64 0.45
N PHE A 96 -3.43 9.13 0.17
CA PHE A 96 -3.70 8.21 -0.93
C PHE A 96 -4.13 8.94 -2.22
N CYS A 97 -4.38 10.26 -2.19
CA CYS A 97 -4.77 11.05 -3.37
C CYS A 97 -3.57 11.80 -3.97
N ARG A 98 -3.25 11.58 -5.27
CA ARG A 98 -2.30 12.44 -5.99
C ARG A 98 -2.88 13.85 -6.11
N GLN A 99 -2.12 14.86 -5.71
CA GLN A 99 -2.45 16.29 -5.83
C GLN A 99 -2.47 16.85 -7.27
N ALA A 100 -2.47 16.00 -8.30
CA ALA A 100 -2.60 16.43 -9.69
C ALA A 100 -3.15 15.27 -10.54
N GLN A 101 -4.47 15.08 -10.49
CA GLN A 101 -5.37 14.56 -11.54
C GLN A 101 -6.70 14.20 -10.86
N PRO A 102 -7.85 14.67 -11.37
CA PRO A 102 -9.16 14.38 -10.80
C PRO A 102 -9.62 13.01 -11.29
N SER A 103 -9.05 11.93 -10.78
CA SER A 103 -9.67 10.59 -10.90
C SER A 103 -9.11 9.61 -9.88
N ARG A 104 -9.94 9.42 -8.85
CA ARG A 104 -10.21 8.11 -8.21
C ARG A 104 -8.99 7.31 -7.78
N THR A 105 -8.35 7.74 -6.70
CA THR A 105 -7.74 6.77 -5.77
C THR A 105 -8.81 5.76 -5.38
N CYS A 106 -8.58 4.48 -5.67
CA CYS A 106 -9.42 3.36 -5.30
C CYS A 106 -9.39 3.15 -3.78
N LEU A 107 -10.05 4.04 -3.05
CA LEU A 107 -10.41 3.86 -1.65
C LEU A 107 -11.60 2.91 -1.65
N LEU A 108 -11.33 1.61 -1.45
CA LEU A 108 -12.31 0.62 -1.03
C LEU A 108 -13.54 0.51 -1.94
N ARG A 109 -13.46 -0.27 -3.02
CA ARG A 109 -14.67 -0.70 -3.72
C ARG A 109 -15.27 -1.91 -3.01
N ALA A 110 -16.39 -1.67 -2.32
CA ALA A 110 -17.26 -2.70 -1.78
C ALA A 110 -17.56 -3.80 -2.79
N SER A 111 -17.39 -5.05 -2.38
CA SER A 111 -17.77 -6.26 -3.13
C SER A 111 -19.30 -6.48 -3.19
N SER A 112 -20.12 -5.43 -3.15
CA SER A 112 -21.57 -5.58 -2.98
C SER A 112 -22.36 -4.53 -3.77
N GLN A 113 -22.37 -4.67 -5.10
CA GLN A 113 -23.53 -4.24 -5.90
C GLN A 113 -24.26 -5.50 -6.38
N PRO A 114 -25.56 -5.67 -6.08
CA PRO A 114 -26.31 -6.79 -6.62
C PRO A 114 -26.54 -6.53 -8.10
N GLY A 115 -25.83 -7.28 -8.95
CA GLY A 115 -25.99 -7.21 -10.42
C GLY A 115 -24.71 -7.29 -11.25
N SER A 116 -23.51 -7.39 -10.65
CA SER A 116 -22.27 -7.54 -11.42
C SER A 116 -21.41 -8.68 -10.87
N CYS A 117 -21.28 -9.73 -11.69
CA CYS A 117 -20.28 -10.80 -11.72
C CYS A 117 -19.73 -11.31 -10.37
N SER A 118 -20.15 -12.52 -9.99
CA SER A 118 -19.63 -13.33 -8.89
C SER A 118 -18.23 -13.90 -9.19
N CYS A 119 -17.26 -13.06 -9.49
CA CYS A 119 -15.85 -13.42 -9.54
C CYS A 119 -15.09 -12.71 -8.42
N SER A 120 -14.70 -13.50 -7.41
CA SER A 120 -13.80 -13.09 -6.33
C SER A 120 -12.40 -12.79 -6.90
N CYS A 121 -12.18 -11.62 -7.50
CA CYS A 121 -10.90 -11.15 -8.05
C CYS A 121 -10.99 -9.66 -8.48
N PRO A 122 -9.89 -8.87 -8.45
CA PRO A 122 -9.09 -8.47 -7.28
C PRO A 122 -8.89 -6.92 -7.26
N HIS A 123 -8.63 -6.31 -6.10
CA HIS A 123 -8.36 -4.86 -6.03
C HIS A 123 -7.16 -4.41 -6.88
N LEU A 124 -6.17 -5.29 -7.10
CA LEU A 124 -4.94 -4.98 -7.82
C LEU A 124 -5.11 -4.69 -9.32
N PRO A 125 -5.79 -5.52 -10.13
CA PRO A 125 -6.08 -5.17 -11.53
C PRO A 125 -6.82 -3.85 -11.69
N ASN A 126 -7.72 -3.50 -10.76
CA ASN A 126 -8.36 -2.18 -10.77
C ASN A 126 -7.36 -1.05 -10.48
N ILE A 127 -6.48 -1.25 -9.49
CA ILE A 127 -5.39 -0.30 -9.19
C ILE A 127 -4.46 -0.13 -10.39
N GLN A 128 -4.10 -1.21 -11.09
CA GLN A 128 -3.29 -1.15 -12.31
C GLN A 128 -4.01 -0.38 -13.43
N CYS A 129 -5.30 -0.63 -13.67
CA CYS A 129 -6.07 0.10 -14.66
C CYS A 129 -6.14 1.61 -14.34
N ASP A 130 -6.34 1.96 -13.07
CA ASP A 130 -6.45 3.36 -12.63
C ASP A 130 -5.10 4.09 -12.68
N THR A 131 -3.99 3.38 -12.42
CA THR A 131 -2.66 3.99 -12.27
C THR A 131 -1.80 3.88 -13.54
N GLY A 132 -2.11 2.94 -14.43
CA GLY A 132 -1.31 2.61 -15.60
C GLY A 132 0.03 1.96 -15.27
N LEU A 133 0.30 1.61 -14.00
CA LEU A 133 1.58 1.04 -13.57
C LEU A 133 1.59 -0.48 -13.76
N PRO A 134 2.69 -1.07 -14.28
CA PRO A 134 2.81 -2.52 -14.33
C PRO A 134 2.89 -3.09 -12.91
N PHE A 135 2.45 -4.34 -12.74
CA PHE A 135 2.54 -5.03 -11.45
C PHE A 135 3.97 -5.11 -10.91
N THR A 136 4.96 -5.17 -11.79
CA THR A 136 6.38 -5.18 -11.41
C THR A 136 6.85 -3.86 -10.79
N ASP A 137 6.09 -2.77 -10.92
CA ASP A 137 6.32 -1.45 -10.31
C ASP A 137 5.52 -1.25 -9.01
N MET A 138 4.89 -2.30 -8.49
CA MET A 138 4.09 -2.25 -7.27
C MET A 138 4.76 -3.02 -6.12
N LEU A 139 4.65 -2.45 -4.91
CA LEU A 139 5.03 -3.07 -3.65
C LEU A 139 3.78 -3.20 -2.77
N PHE A 140 3.43 -4.42 -2.37
CA PHE A 140 2.22 -4.72 -1.62
C PHE A 140 2.52 -5.23 -0.20
N PHE A 141 1.78 -4.73 0.78
CA PHE A 141 1.84 -5.15 2.18
C PHE A 141 0.49 -5.69 2.65
N ASP A 142 0.49 -6.89 3.21
CA ASP A 142 -0.72 -7.61 3.66
C ASP A 142 -0.32 -8.64 4.73
N ASP A 143 -1.15 -8.85 5.75
CA ASP A 143 -0.90 -9.81 6.84
C ASP A 143 -1.31 -11.24 6.49
N GLU A 144 -2.11 -11.41 5.44
CA GLU A 144 -2.65 -12.67 5.02
C GLU A 144 -1.78 -13.33 3.94
N HIS A 145 -1.15 -14.44 4.34
CA HIS A 145 -0.28 -15.23 3.48
C HIS A 145 -0.94 -15.70 2.17
N GLY A 146 -2.27 -15.88 2.18
CA GLY A 146 -3.05 -16.23 0.99
C GLY A 146 -3.10 -15.11 -0.05
N ASN A 147 -3.20 -13.85 0.38
CA ASN A 147 -3.19 -12.68 -0.50
C ASN A 147 -1.79 -12.48 -1.08
N ILE A 148 -0.75 -12.58 -0.26
CA ILE A 148 0.65 -12.52 -0.69
C ILE A 148 0.94 -13.54 -1.81
N LYS A 149 0.51 -14.79 -1.65
CA LYS A 149 0.68 -15.83 -2.69
C LYS A 149 -0.09 -15.52 -3.97
N ARG A 150 -1.30 -14.97 -3.85
CA ARG A 150 -2.15 -14.64 -5.02
C ARG A 150 -1.59 -13.46 -5.79
N VAL A 151 -1.17 -12.42 -5.10
CA VAL A 151 -0.64 -11.17 -5.66
C VAL A 151 0.77 -11.38 -6.22
N GLY A 152 1.61 -12.17 -5.56
CA GLY A 152 2.94 -12.53 -6.06
C GLY A 152 2.92 -13.22 -7.43
N ARG A 153 1.87 -13.99 -7.75
CA ARG A 153 1.69 -14.61 -9.08
C ARG A 153 1.49 -13.59 -10.21
N LEU A 154 1.10 -12.36 -9.87
CA LEU A 154 0.92 -11.26 -10.83
C LEU A 154 2.24 -10.50 -11.08
N GLY A 155 3.32 -10.83 -10.37
CA GLY A 155 4.62 -10.15 -10.47
C GLY A 155 4.79 -8.94 -9.54
N VAL A 156 3.86 -8.74 -8.61
CA VAL A 156 3.97 -7.70 -7.58
C VAL A 156 4.87 -8.17 -6.45
N VAL A 157 5.79 -7.31 -6.02
CA VAL A 157 6.62 -7.58 -4.85
C VAL A 157 5.73 -7.47 -3.61
N SER A 158 5.59 -8.56 -2.87
CA SER A 158 4.62 -8.67 -1.78
C SER A 158 5.31 -9.02 -0.48
N ILE A 159 5.01 -8.29 0.59
CA ILE A 159 5.60 -8.46 1.93
C ILE A 159 4.51 -8.85 2.91
N LEU A 160 4.70 -10.01 3.53
CA LEU A 160 3.89 -10.46 4.64
C LEU A 160 4.21 -9.62 5.88
N VAL A 161 3.21 -8.95 6.44
CA VAL A 161 3.34 -8.20 7.69
C VAL A 161 2.86 -9.02 8.88
N ASP A 162 3.40 -8.74 10.06
CA ASP A 162 3.03 -9.43 11.29
C ASP A 162 1.88 -8.67 11.99
N THR A 163 0.79 -9.37 12.32
CA THR A 163 -0.39 -8.78 12.96
C THR A 163 -0.12 -8.12 14.32
N SER A 164 0.99 -8.42 14.98
CA SER A 164 1.39 -7.74 16.23
C SER A 164 1.99 -6.35 15.99
N THR A 165 2.60 -6.11 14.82
CA THR A 165 3.30 -4.86 14.51
C THR A 165 2.70 -4.07 13.36
N GLY A 166 1.90 -4.73 12.52
CA GLY A 166 1.44 -4.23 11.24
C GLY A 166 2.60 -3.81 10.34
N VAL A 167 2.36 -2.80 9.52
CA VAL A 167 3.42 -2.15 8.75
C VAL A 167 4.33 -1.35 9.69
N CYS A 168 5.58 -1.79 9.79
CA CYS A 168 6.65 -1.16 10.55
C CYS A 168 7.85 -0.80 9.66
N LEU A 169 8.77 0.01 10.18
CA LEU A 169 9.97 0.44 9.43
C LEU A 169 10.77 -0.76 8.87
N GLN A 170 10.93 -1.82 9.67
CA GLN A 170 11.63 -3.03 9.25
C GLN A 170 10.92 -3.74 8.08
N SER A 171 9.58 -3.80 8.12
CA SER A 171 8.80 -4.38 7.02
C SER A 171 8.93 -3.55 5.74
N LEU A 172 8.94 -2.21 5.88
CA LEU A 172 9.11 -1.28 4.77
C LEU A 172 10.50 -1.40 4.15
N GLU A 173 11.55 -1.39 4.95
CA GLU A 173 12.94 -1.59 4.51
C GLU A 173 13.09 -2.90 3.74
N ARG A 174 12.56 -4.00 4.29
CA ARG A 174 12.55 -5.30 3.62
C ARG A 174 11.81 -5.25 2.29
N GLY A 175 10.67 -4.58 2.24
CA GLY A 175 9.88 -4.41 1.01
C GLY A 175 10.59 -3.61 -0.06
N LEU A 176 11.20 -2.49 0.33
CA LEU A 176 11.98 -1.66 -0.58
C LEU A 176 13.21 -2.40 -1.10
N GLN A 177 13.91 -3.15 -0.25
CA GLN A 177 15.06 -3.96 -0.67
C GLN A 177 14.64 -5.07 -1.64
N ALA A 178 13.58 -5.83 -1.32
CA ALA A 178 13.06 -6.86 -2.21
C ALA A 178 12.60 -6.30 -3.56
N PHE A 179 12.02 -5.10 -3.57
CA PHE A 179 11.66 -4.40 -4.79
C PHE A 179 12.90 -4.02 -5.61
N ALA A 180 13.90 -3.46 -4.96
CA ALA A 180 15.20 -3.14 -5.53
C ALA A 180 15.87 -4.37 -6.18
N ASP A 181 15.92 -5.48 -5.47
CA ASP A 181 16.53 -6.73 -5.94
C ASP A 181 15.77 -7.31 -7.14
N ALA A 182 14.43 -7.29 -7.09
CA ALA A 182 13.58 -7.73 -8.19
C ALA A 182 13.80 -6.88 -9.46
N LYS A 183 14.07 -5.58 -9.29
CA LYS A 183 14.39 -4.67 -10.40
C LYS A 183 15.77 -4.91 -10.97
N GLN A 184 16.77 -5.17 -10.12
CA GLN A 184 18.12 -5.52 -10.56
C GLN A 184 18.12 -6.86 -11.32
N ALA A 185 17.40 -7.87 -10.83
CA ALA A 185 17.28 -9.16 -11.49
C ALA A 185 16.54 -9.11 -12.85
N ALA A 186 15.75 -8.06 -13.08
CA ALA A 186 15.03 -7.85 -14.34
C ALA A 186 15.82 -7.02 -15.37
N LEU A 187 16.99 -6.47 -15.00
CA LEU A 187 17.89 -5.80 -15.94
C LEU A 187 18.68 -6.85 -16.73
N PRO A 188 18.82 -6.67 -18.06
CA PRO A 188 19.52 -7.61 -18.95
C PRO A 188 21.02 -7.70 -18.71
#